data_AF-U6L3E1-F1
#
_entry.id   AF-U6L3E1-F1
#
_cell.length_a   1.000
_cell.length_b   1.000
_cell.length_c   1.000
_cell.angle_alpha   90.00
_cell.angle_beta   90.00
_cell.angle_gamma   90.00
#
_symmetry.space_group_name_H-M   'P 1'
#
loop_
_entity.id
_entity.type
_entity.pdbx_description
1 polymer ?
#
loop_
_entity_poly.entity_id
_entity_poly.type
_entity_poly.pdbx_seq_one_letter_code
_entity_poly.pdbx_strand_id
1 'polypeptide(L)'
;MKHFPVAVRQYISHCQDKGFSLRYIGSLVADFHRNMLKGGVYIYPPTFSDPQPSVSMVFQCLPLAFLAEEAGGRASDGFTRLQVIEPTSFGDRIPFFCGSRHLVDVLNFYMAKNKLRDGGWCFRATSSSSSSSSSSSSGGGGGGGAGGGGSDSGSGRDGGESDPTQQDKRSDSETAS
;
A
#
# COMPACT_ATOMS: atom_id res chain seq x y z
N MET A 1 -6.56 -15.40 8.95
CA MET A 1 -6.37 -14.00 9.42
C MET A 1 -4.93 -13.66 9.85
N LYS A 2 -3.90 -14.48 9.56
CA LYS A 2 -2.50 -14.19 9.96
C LYS A 2 -1.76 -13.19 9.04
N HIS A 3 -2.36 -12.74 7.94
CA HIS A 3 -1.68 -11.96 6.89
C HIS A 3 -1.71 -10.43 7.08
N PHE A 4 -2.56 -9.91 7.97
CA PHE A 4 -2.66 -8.47 8.22
C PHE A 4 -1.88 -8.02 9.46
N PRO A 5 -1.39 -6.76 9.48
CA PRO A 5 -0.78 -6.13 10.65
C PRO A 5 -1.67 -6.23 11.89
N VAL A 6 -1.06 -6.29 13.08
CA VAL A 6 -1.79 -6.42 14.35
C VAL A 6 -2.75 -5.25 14.53
N ALA A 7 -2.33 -4.04 14.17
CA ALA A 7 -3.15 -2.83 14.23
C ALA A 7 -4.47 -2.97 13.45
N VAL A 8 -4.40 -3.44 12.21
CA VAL A 8 -5.55 -3.57 11.33
C VAL A 8 -6.51 -4.65 11.85
N ARG A 9 -5.97 -5.76 12.37
CA ARG A 9 -6.81 -6.81 12.99
C ARG A 9 -7.56 -6.28 14.22
N GLN A 10 -6.89 -5.56 15.10
CA GLN A 10 -7.53 -4.95 16.28
C GLN A 10 -8.61 -3.94 15.88
N TYR A 11 -8.35 -3.15 14.83
CA TYR A 11 -9.33 -2.22 14.30
C TYR A 11 -10.57 -2.93 13.74
N ILE A 12 -10.37 -4.00 12.96
CA ILE A 12 -11.48 -4.81 12.42
C ILE A 12 -12.31 -5.41 13.57
N SER A 13 -11.66 -5.99 14.59
CA SER A 13 -12.37 -6.50 15.77
C SER A 13 -13.15 -5.42 16.49
N HIS A 14 -12.56 -4.23 16.70
CA HIS A 14 -13.26 -3.09 17.29
C HIS A 14 -14.49 -2.66 16.48
N CYS A 15 -14.41 -2.68 15.15
CA CYS A 15 -15.55 -2.39 14.30
C CYS A 15 -16.63 -3.48 14.40
N GLN A 16 -16.25 -4.75 14.46
CA GLN A 16 -17.20 -5.85 14.64
C GLN A 16 -17.92 -5.77 15.99
N ASP A 17 -17.20 -5.46 17.07
CA ASP A 17 -17.78 -5.29 18.41
C ASP A 17 -18.77 -4.12 18.48
N LYS A 18 -18.56 -3.08 17.67
CA LYS A 18 -19.48 -1.95 17.50
C LYS A 18 -20.67 -2.23 16.57
N GLY A 19 -20.78 -3.44 16.03
CA GLY A 19 -21.87 -3.85 15.15
C GLY A 19 -21.74 -3.37 13.70
N PHE A 20 -20.54 -2.98 13.24
CA PHE A 20 -20.32 -2.68 11.82
C PHE A 20 -20.29 -3.97 11.00
N SER A 21 -20.97 -3.97 9.86
CA SER A 21 -20.92 -5.08 8.90
C SER A 21 -19.72 -4.95 7.95
N LEU A 22 -19.09 -6.08 7.65
CA LEU A 22 -18.02 -6.15 6.67
C LEU A 22 -18.61 -6.37 5.27
N ARG A 23 -18.14 -5.62 4.28
CA ARG A 23 -18.54 -5.80 2.89
C ARG A 23 -17.38 -5.52 1.95
N TYR A 24 -17.20 -6.44 1.00
CA TYR A 24 -16.19 -6.37 -0.04
C TYR A 24 -16.85 -6.70 -1.38
N ILE A 25 -16.90 -5.72 -2.29
CA ILE A 25 -17.47 -5.92 -3.63
C ILE A 25 -16.38 -6.42 -4.59
N GLY A 26 -15.12 -6.06 -4.33
CA GLY A 26 -13.98 -6.37 -5.21
C GLY A 26 -13.71 -5.30 -6.27
N SER A 27 -14.40 -4.16 -6.20
CA SER A 27 -14.12 -2.97 -7.01
C SER A 27 -13.92 -1.76 -6.11
N LEU A 28 -12.72 -1.17 -6.18
CA LEU A 28 -12.34 0.01 -5.40
C LEU A 28 -13.36 1.13 -5.52
N VAL A 29 -13.80 1.44 -6.74
CA VAL A 29 -14.73 2.53 -7.03
C VAL A 29 -16.13 2.21 -6.48
N ALA A 30 -16.60 0.96 -6.60
CA ALA A 30 -17.91 0.57 -6.10
C ALA A 30 -17.98 0.59 -4.57
N ASP A 31 -16.92 0.09 -3.91
CA ASP A 31 -16.80 0.12 -2.45
C ASP A 31 -16.67 1.57 -1.94
N PHE A 32 -15.88 2.41 -2.61
CA PHE A 32 -15.75 3.84 -2.31
C PHE A 32 -17.10 4.55 -2.41
N HIS A 33 -17.79 4.43 -3.53
CA HIS A 33 -19.08 5.08 -3.76
C HIS A 33 -20.13 4.69 -2.71
N ARG A 34 -20.18 3.40 -2.33
CA ARG A 34 -21.07 2.95 -1.25
C ARG A 34 -20.72 3.61 0.08
N ASN A 35 -19.44 3.66 0.44
CA ASN A 35 -18.99 4.26 1.70
C ASN A 35 -19.30 5.75 1.77
N MET A 36 -19.28 6.46 0.64
CA MET A 36 -19.69 7.87 0.57
C MET A 36 -21.20 8.05 0.85
N LEU A 37 -22.05 7.12 0.42
CA LEU A 37 -23.50 7.20 0.60
C LEU A 37 -23.99 6.66 1.95
N LYS A 38 -23.43 5.55 2.42
CA LYS A 38 -23.87 4.85 3.64
C LYS A 38 -23.02 5.18 4.86
N GLY A 39 -21.89 5.85 4.66
CA GLY A 39 -20.83 5.91 5.67
C GLY A 39 -20.07 4.60 5.75
N GLY A 40 -18.95 4.63 6.48
CA GLY A 40 -18.08 3.47 6.66
C GLY A 40 -16.63 3.78 6.30
N VAL A 41 -15.83 2.74 6.20
CA VAL A 41 -14.41 2.82 5.91
C VAL A 41 -14.02 1.77 4.88
N TYR A 42 -13.24 2.19 3.89
CA TYR A 42 -12.54 1.33 2.97
C TYR A 42 -11.14 1.09 3.53
N ILE A 43 -10.70 -0.16 3.53
CA ILE A 43 -9.46 -0.60 4.16
C ILE A 43 -8.70 -1.44 3.14
N TYR A 44 -7.54 -0.97 2.71
CA TYR A 44 -6.61 -1.72 1.87
C TYR A 44 -5.22 -1.70 2.53
N PRO A 45 -5.01 -2.58 3.52
CA PRO A 45 -3.78 -2.62 4.29
C PRO A 45 -2.68 -3.36 3.51
N PRO A 46 -1.39 -3.12 3.84
CA PRO A 46 -0.33 -4.00 3.39
C PRO A 46 -0.51 -5.38 4.04
N THR A 47 0.00 -6.42 3.38
CA THR A 47 0.03 -7.78 3.93
C THR A 47 1.47 -8.23 4.17
N PHE A 48 1.67 -9.23 5.03
CA PHE A 48 3.02 -9.80 5.23
C PHE A 48 3.59 -10.43 3.94
N SER A 49 2.73 -10.86 3.02
CA SER A 49 3.13 -11.47 1.74
C SER A 49 3.34 -10.42 0.65
N ASP A 50 2.53 -9.37 0.64
CA ASP A 50 2.67 -8.23 -0.26
C ASP A 50 2.73 -6.93 0.56
N PRO A 51 3.95 -6.43 0.82
CA PRO A 51 4.15 -5.20 1.56
C PRO A 51 3.73 -3.97 0.73
N GLN A 52 3.73 -4.05 -0.60
CA GLN A 52 3.40 -2.94 -1.50
C GLN A 52 2.05 -3.19 -2.18
N PRO A 53 0.95 -2.66 -1.63
CA PRO A 53 -0.40 -2.97 -2.08
C PRO A 53 -0.58 -2.76 -3.59
N SER A 54 -1.40 -3.59 -4.23
CA SER A 54 -1.54 -3.58 -5.68
C SER A 54 -2.15 -2.32 -6.31
N VAL A 55 -2.65 -1.39 -5.50
CA VAL A 55 -3.33 -0.17 -5.94
C VAL A 55 -2.34 0.97 -6.17
N SER A 56 -2.45 1.64 -7.31
CA SER A 56 -1.59 2.79 -7.64
C SER A 56 -1.98 4.03 -6.83
N MET A 57 -0.98 4.64 -6.19
CA MET A 57 -1.12 5.87 -5.42
C MET A 57 -1.67 7.01 -6.28
N VAL A 58 -1.02 7.28 -7.43
CA VAL A 58 -1.30 8.47 -8.25
C VAL A 58 -2.62 8.34 -9.00
N PHE A 59 -2.90 7.19 -9.59
CA PHE A 59 -4.07 7.03 -10.47
C PHE A 59 -5.35 6.66 -9.72
N GLN A 60 -5.25 6.07 -8.53
CA GLN A 60 -6.42 5.57 -7.81
C GLN A 60 -6.55 6.20 -6.43
N CYS A 61 -5.52 6.14 -5.58
CA CYS A 61 -5.65 6.57 -4.19
C CYS A 61 -5.79 8.09 -4.04
N LEU A 62 -4.94 8.88 -4.71
CA LEU A 62 -4.95 10.35 -4.61
C LEU A 62 -6.26 10.99 -5.12
N PRO A 63 -6.80 10.62 -6.30
CA PRO A 63 -8.08 11.16 -6.77
C PRO A 63 -9.24 10.82 -5.82
N LEU A 64 -9.31 9.58 -5.32
CA LEU A 64 -10.35 9.16 -4.38
C LEU A 64 -10.19 9.84 -3.01
N ALA A 65 -8.96 10.04 -2.55
CA ALA A 65 -8.66 10.78 -1.33
C ALA A 65 -9.17 12.22 -1.42
N PHE A 66 -8.95 12.88 -2.57
CA PHE A 66 -9.47 14.22 -2.82
C PHE A 66 -11.00 14.26 -2.73
N LEU A 67 -11.69 13.37 -3.45
CA LEU A 67 -13.16 13.30 -3.42
C LEU A 67 -13.69 13.01 -2.01
N ALA A 68 -13.05 12.11 -1.27
CA ALA A 68 -13.45 11.76 0.08
C ALA A 68 -13.40 12.98 1.02
N GLU A 69 -12.33 13.76 0.93
CA GLU A 69 -12.09 14.89 1.84
C GLU A 69 -12.96 16.09 1.50
N GLU A 70 -13.19 16.36 0.21
CA GLU A 70 -14.17 17.37 -0.22
C GLU A 70 -15.59 17.03 0.25
N ALA A 71 -15.92 15.75 0.34
CA ALA A 71 -17.18 15.27 0.90
C ALA A 71 -17.18 15.16 2.44
N GLY A 72 -16.17 15.68 3.13
CA GLY A 72 -16.07 15.71 4.60
C GLY A 72 -15.56 14.41 5.25
N GLY A 73 -15.11 13.45 4.45
CA GLY A 73 -14.42 12.25 4.88
C GLY A 73 -12.93 12.48 5.17
N ARG A 74 -12.17 11.39 5.24
CA ARG A 74 -10.71 11.41 5.40
C ARG A 74 -10.07 10.25 4.65
N ALA A 75 -8.88 10.48 4.11
CA ALA A 75 -8.04 9.45 3.53
C ALA A 75 -6.63 9.45 4.15
N SER A 76 -6.13 8.27 4.50
CA SER A 76 -4.88 8.07 5.23
C SER A 76 -4.16 6.82 4.72
N ASP A 77 -2.82 6.81 4.81
CA ASP A 77 -1.99 5.61 4.61
C ASP A 77 -1.88 4.78 5.91
N GLY A 78 -2.57 5.21 6.96
CA GLY A 78 -2.53 4.66 8.31
C GLY A 78 -1.76 5.54 9.31
N PHE A 79 -0.97 6.49 8.82
CA PHE A 79 -0.16 7.40 9.63
C PHE A 79 -0.25 8.85 9.16
N THR A 80 -0.24 9.06 7.84
CA THR A 80 -0.19 10.34 7.16
C THR A 80 -1.41 10.51 6.27
N ARG A 81 -1.92 11.74 6.19
CA ARG A 81 -3.00 12.10 5.26
C ARG A 81 -2.51 12.00 3.83
N LEU A 82 -3.29 11.34 2.96
CA LEU A 82 -2.86 11.06 1.58
C LEU A 82 -2.54 12.30 0.75
N GLN A 83 -3.32 13.37 0.90
CA GLN A 83 -3.11 14.61 0.14
C GLN A 83 -1.77 15.32 0.44
N VAL A 84 -1.10 14.99 1.56
CA VAL A 84 0.18 15.59 1.94
C VAL A 84 1.36 14.76 1.42
N ILE A 85 1.09 13.55 0.91
CA ILE A 85 2.12 12.61 0.46
C ILE A 85 2.51 12.96 -0.98
N GLU A 86 3.73 13.44 -1.17
CA GLU A 86 4.28 13.64 -2.51
C GLU A 86 4.71 12.28 -3.12
N PRO A 87 4.20 11.92 -4.32
CA PRO A 87 4.63 10.72 -5.04
C PRO A 87 6.06 10.89 -5.56
N THR A 88 6.85 9.82 -5.53
CA THR A 88 8.21 9.78 -6.08
C THR A 88 8.20 9.26 -7.52
N SER A 89 7.30 8.32 -7.83
CA SER A 89 7.12 7.73 -9.16
C SER A 89 5.65 7.47 -9.48
N PHE A 90 5.33 7.36 -10.78
CA PHE A 90 3.98 7.04 -11.27
C PHE A 90 3.50 5.65 -10.82
N GLY A 91 4.45 4.73 -10.61
CA GLY A 91 4.19 3.36 -10.19
C GLY A 91 4.07 3.16 -8.67
N ASP A 92 4.15 4.24 -7.88
CA ASP A 92 4.14 4.14 -6.42
C ASP A 92 2.84 3.53 -5.91
N ARG A 93 3.00 2.70 -4.89
CA ARG A 93 1.94 1.93 -4.23
C ARG A 93 1.92 2.33 -2.77
N ILE A 94 0.72 2.54 -2.23
CA ILE A 94 0.55 2.92 -0.83
C ILE A 94 -0.65 2.21 -0.21
N PRO A 95 -0.57 1.87 1.09
CA PRO A 95 -1.75 1.50 1.85
C PRO A 95 -2.81 2.59 1.72
N PHE A 96 -4.07 2.17 1.57
CA PHE A 96 -5.16 3.11 1.34
C PHE A 96 -6.31 2.85 2.30
N PHE A 97 -6.57 3.84 3.15
CA PHE A 97 -7.69 3.84 4.07
C PHE A 97 -8.51 5.10 3.84
N CYS A 98 -9.81 4.95 3.58
CA CYS A 98 -10.64 6.07 3.15
C CYS A 98 -12.09 5.92 3.60
N GLY A 99 -12.71 6.99 4.09
CA GLY A 99 -14.14 6.99 4.42
C GLY A 99 -14.49 8.04 5.47
N SER A 100 -15.41 7.67 6.38
CA SER A 100 -15.88 8.56 7.45
C SER A 100 -14.72 8.98 8.35
N ARG A 101 -14.59 10.30 8.58
CA ARG A 101 -13.48 10.90 9.32
C ARG A 101 -13.20 10.23 10.67
N HIS A 102 -14.24 10.03 11.50
CA HIS A 102 -14.09 9.39 12.81
C HIS A 102 -13.54 7.95 12.72
N LEU A 103 -13.99 7.17 11.75
CA LEU A 103 -13.56 5.77 11.59
C LEU A 103 -12.08 5.69 11.16
N VAL A 104 -11.66 6.59 10.27
CA VAL A 104 -10.26 6.68 9.83
C VAL A 104 -9.37 7.20 10.95
N ASP A 105 -9.85 8.11 11.80
CA ASP A 105 -9.10 8.60 12.96
C ASP A 105 -8.88 7.50 14.01
N VAL A 106 -9.91 6.68 14.28
CA VAL A 106 -9.78 5.50 15.14
C VAL A 106 -8.78 4.51 14.55
N LEU A 107 -8.82 4.26 13.24
CA LEU A 107 -7.83 3.42 12.57
C LEU A 107 -6.41 3.96 12.78
N ASN A 108 -6.18 5.24 12.50
CA ASN A 108 -4.88 5.88 12.67
C ASN A 108 -4.38 5.75 14.12
N PHE A 109 -5.28 5.83 15.12
CA PHE A 109 -4.95 5.58 16.51
C PHE A 109 -4.44 4.13 16.76
N TYR A 110 -5.12 3.12 16.21
CA TYR A 110 -4.66 1.72 16.33
C TYR A 110 -3.34 1.48 15.60
N MET A 111 -3.14 2.10 14.44
CA MET A 111 -1.88 2.05 13.68
C MET A 111 -0.74 2.68 14.48
N ALA A 112 -0.94 3.87 15.04
CA ALA A 112 0.05 4.54 15.89
C ALA A 112 0.38 3.72 17.15
N LYS A 113 -0.65 3.19 17.83
CA LYS A 113 -0.50 2.40 19.07
C LYS A 113 0.34 1.14 18.88
N ASN A 114 0.26 0.49 17.73
CA ASN A 114 0.96 -0.77 17.45
C ASN A 114 2.19 -0.60 16.56
N LYS A 115 2.61 0.64 16.25
CA LYS A 115 3.74 0.95 15.36
C LYS A 115 5.01 0.16 15.68
N LEU A 116 5.30 -0.05 16.97
CA LEU A 116 6.50 -0.77 17.43
C LEU A 116 6.31 -2.29 17.53
N ARG A 117 5.06 -2.77 17.65
CA ARG A 117 4.77 -4.20 17.85
C ARG A 117 4.93 -5.02 16.59
N ASP A 118 4.66 -4.42 15.45
CA ASP A 118 4.81 -5.05 14.13
C ASP A 118 6.24 -4.88 13.57
N GLY A 119 7.22 -4.46 14.39
CA GLY A 119 8.62 -4.31 13.99
C GLY A 119 8.97 -2.96 13.34
N GLY A 120 8.17 -1.91 13.55
CA GLY A 120 8.51 -0.56 13.09
C GLY A 120 8.35 -0.33 11.59
N TRP A 121 7.49 -1.11 10.92
CA TRP A 121 7.22 -1.02 9.47
C TRP A 121 6.53 0.29 9.10
N CYS A 122 7.29 1.38 9.08
CA CYS A 122 6.94 2.61 8.38
C CYS A 122 7.24 2.39 6.90
N PHE A 123 6.19 2.23 6.09
CA PHE A 123 6.29 2.35 4.64
C PHE A 123 6.64 3.79 4.27
N ARG A 124 7.93 4.13 4.33
CA ARG A 124 8.68 5.07 3.49
C ARG A 124 10.06 5.31 4.11
N ALA A 125 11.10 4.75 3.49
CA ALA A 125 12.45 5.32 3.48
C ALA A 125 13.28 4.66 2.37
N THR A 126 13.02 4.96 1.10
CA THR A 126 14.15 5.16 0.20
C THR A 126 14.63 6.59 0.43
N SER A 127 15.51 6.72 1.41
CA SER A 127 16.34 7.90 1.58
C SER A 127 17.34 7.93 0.43
N SER A 128 17.02 8.56 -0.70
CA SER A 128 18.07 9.12 -1.54
C SER A 128 18.37 10.52 -1.02
N SER A 129 18.98 10.56 0.17
CA SER A 129 19.69 11.73 0.66
C SER A 129 20.96 11.89 -0.17
N SER A 130 20.88 12.55 -1.32
CA SER A 130 22.02 13.28 -1.86
C SER A 130 22.14 14.57 -1.05
N SER A 131 22.76 14.47 0.11
CA SER A 131 23.28 15.63 0.83
C SER A 131 24.37 16.26 -0.04
N SER A 132 24.03 17.34 -0.74
CA SER A 132 24.99 18.28 -1.29
C SER A 132 25.58 19.09 -0.13
N SER A 133 26.56 18.52 0.55
CA SER A 133 27.48 19.28 1.39
C SER A 133 28.46 20.01 0.47
N SER A 134 28.23 21.30 0.26
CA SER A 134 29.19 22.23 -0.30
C SER A 134 30.33 22.44 0.68
N SER A 135 31.39 21.64 0.57
CA SER A 135 32.69 21.90 1.16
C SER A 135 33.67 22.28 0.05
N SER A 136 33.99 23.57 -0.02
CA SER A 136 35.08 24.11 -0.82
C SER A 136 36.43 23.63 -0.27
N SER A 137 37.11 22.77 -1.02
CA SER A 137 38.53 22.46 -0.79
C SER A 137 39.24 22.30 -2.13
N SER A 138 40.23 23.17 -2.31
CA SER A 138 41.13 23.30 -3.45
C SER A 138 42.23 22.23 -3.47
N GLY A 139 42.73 21.92 -4.67
CA GLY A 139 43.89 21.07 -4.96
C GLY A 139 43.47 19.73 -5.57
N GLY A 140 43.98 19.24 -6.70
CA GLY A 140 45.13 19.60 -7.52
C GLY A 140 45.81 18.29 -7.96
N GLY A 141 45.84 18.01 -9.27
CA GLY A 141 46.86 17.17 -9.92
C GLY A 141 46.58 15.67 -10.16
N GLY A 142 46.54 15.30 -11.45
CA GLY A 142 47.55 14.37 -12.02
C GLY A 142 47.17 12.91 -12.36
N GLY A 143 47.19 12.59 -13.67
CA GLY A 143 47.56 11.28 -14.27
C GLY A 143 46.56 10.12 -14.09
N GLY A 144 46.14 9.35 -15.09
CA GLY A 144 46.81 8.87 -16.30
C GLY A 144 46.83 7.32 -16.24
N GLY A 145 46.35 6.62 -17.28
CA GLY A 145 46.56 5.18 -17.41
C GLY A 145 45.39 4.40 -18.01
N ALA A 146 45.64 3.76 -19.15
CA ALA A 146 44.71 3.02 -19.99
C ALA A 146 44.76 1.50 -19.75
N GLY A 147 43.78 0.79 -20.34
CA GLY A 147 43.75 -0.67 -20.56
C GLY A 147 42.49 -1.31 -19.96
N GLY A 148 41.66 -2.10 -20.64
CA GLY A 148 41.75 -2.76 -21.95
C GLY A 148 41.35 -4.24 -21.78
N GLY A 149 40.30 -4.68 -22.50
CA GLY A 149 39.90 -6.09 -22.71
C GLY A 149 39.18 -6.76 -21.53
N GLY A 150 38.17 -7.63 -21.70
CA GLY A 150 37.54 -8.24 -22.87
C GLY A 150 36.47 -9.23 -22.38
N SER A 151 35.44 -9.42 -23.22
CA SER A 151 34.67 -10.66 -23.49
C SER A 151 34.66 -11.79 -22.45
N ASP A 152 33.47 -12.29 -22.06
CA ASP A 152 32.80 -13.37 -22.81
C ASP A 152 31.43 -13.73 -22.19
N SER A 153 30.72 -14.57 -22.94
CA SER A 153 29.30 -14.85 -22.99
C SER A 153 28.92 -16.21 -22.37
N GLY A 154 27.63 -16.40 -22.06
CA GLY A 154 27.01 -17.71 -21.75
C GLY A 154 25.88 -17.61 -20.70
N SER A 155 24.59 -17.59 -21.09
CA SER A 155 23.67 -18.75 -21.31
C SER A 155 23.43 -19.60 -20.05
N GLY A 156 22.23 -19.94 -19.57
CA GLY A 156 20.82 -19.74 -19.97
C GLY A 156 19.94 -19.98 -18.71
N ARG A 157 18.88 -19.22 -18.50
CA ARG A 157 17.47 -19.55 -18.81
C ARG A 157 16.98 -20.87 -18.18
N ASP A 158 16.60 -20.77 -16.90
CA ASP A 158 15.69 -21.67 -16.20
C ASP A 158 14.29 -21.60 -16.84
N GLY A 159 13.91 -22.67 -17.54
CA GLY A 159 12.55 -22.92 -18.00
C GLY A 159 11.83 -23.81 -17.00
N GLY A 160 11.16 -23.21 -16.01
CA GLY A 160 10.14 -23.88 -15.20
C GLY A 160 8.81 -23.83 -15.92
N GLU A 161 8.53 -24.88 -16.69
CA GLU A 161 7.29 -25.04 -17.45
C GLU A 161 6.10 -25.26 -16.51
N SER A 162 5.04 -24.53 -16.82
CA SER A 162 3.76 -24.42 -16.15
C SER A 162 2.90 -25.67 -16.25
N ASP A 163 2.32 -26.08 -15.13
CA ASP A 163 1.28 -27.09 -15.00
C ASP A 163 -0.11 -26.46 -15.22
N PRO A 164 -0.88 -26.82 -16.26
CA PRO A 164 -2.24 -26.33 -16.47
C PRO A 164 -3.25 -27.47 -16.25
N THR A 165 -4.12 -27.36 -15.25
CA THR A 165 -5.59 -27.53 -15.36
C THR A 165 -6.22 -27.65 -13.97
N GLN A 166 -6.85 -26.56 -13.53
CA GLN A 166 -7.97 -26.64 -12.60
C GLN A 166 -9.16 -27.24 -13.36
N GLN A 167 -9.56 -28.45 -12.99
CA GLN A 167 -10.84 -29.01 -13.38
C GLN A 167 -11.94 -28.57 -12.43
N ASP A 168 -13.07 -28.24 -13.07
CA ASP A 168 -14.35 -27.79 -12.56
C ASP A 168 -14.86 -28.47 -11.30
N LYS A 169 -15.35 -27.65 -10.37
CA LYS A 169 -16.50 -27.98 -9.53
C LYS A 169 -17.49 -26.82 -9.55
N ARG A 170 -18.31 -26.79 -10.60
CA ARG A 170 -19.66 -26.23 -10.52
C ARG A 170 -20.57 -27.32 -9.95
N SER A 171 -21.23 -26.99 -8.85
CA SER A 171 -22.40 -27.63 -8.26
C SER A 171 -23.14 -26.45 -7.65
N ASP A 172 -24.30 -26.05 -8.18
CA ASP A 172 -25.63 -26.48 -7.68
C ASP A 172 -25.74 -26.20 -6.17
N SER A 173 -26.71 -25.50 -5.61
CA SER A 173 -28.05 -25.10 -6.03
C SER A 173 -28.63 -24.20 -4.91
N GLU A 174 -29.80 -23.61 -5.20
CA GLU A 174 -30.90 -23.34 -4.23
C GLU A 174 -30.83 -22.19 -3.20
N THR A 175 -31.68 -21.19 -3.47
CA THR A 175 -32.91 -20.84 -2.71
C THR A 175 -32.91 -20.93 -1.17
N ALA A 176 -33.22 -19.80 -0.53
CA ALA A 176 -34.03 -19.57 0.69
C ALA A 176 -33.51 -18.31 1.39
N SER A 177 -34.26 -17.33 1.88
CA SER A 177 -35.69 -17.00 1.96
C SER A 177 -35.75 -15.51 2.30
#